data_AF-B5GTE8-F1
#
_entry.id   AF-B5GTE8-F1
#
_cell.length_a   1.000
_cell.length_b   1.000
_cell.length_c   1.000
_cell.angle_alpha   90.00
_cell.angle_beta   90.00
_cell.angle_gamma   90.00
#
_symmetry.space_group_name_H-M   'P 1'
#
loop_
_entity.id
_entity.type
_entity.pdbx_description
1 polymer ?
#
loop_
_entity_poly.entity_id
_entity_poly.type
_entity_poly.pdbx_seq_one_letter_code
_entity_poly.pdbx_strand_id
1 'polypeptide(L)'
;MRDAIARALAWTLSLLLPARSRHRTTTPAATTPAPVSPWTRPWPGPSSATARAIFTAPETRGLTPEQRETFYATAWAELGYAYSHDVAISDVHHVTTAVA
;
A
#
# COMPACT_ATOMS: atom_id res chain seq x y z
N MET A 1 18.47 14.58 28.78
CA MET A 1 17.98 13.54 27.85
C MET A 1 17.36 14.13 26.59
N ARG A 2 16.36 15.03 26.71
CA ARG A 2 15.70 15.66 25.55
C ARG A 2 16.66 16.42 24.63
N ASP A 3 17.68 17.08 25.18
CA ASP A 3 18.64 17.84 24.39
C ASP A 3 19.56 16.96 23.52
N ALA A 4 19.85 15.74 23.97
CA ALA A 4 20.66 14.78 23.21
C ALA A 4 19.89 14.26 22.00
N ILE A 5 18.58 13.99 22.17
CA ILE A 5 17.68 13.57 21.09
C ILE A 5 17.53 14.68 20.06
N ALA A 6 17.32 15.92 20.51
CA ALA A 6 17.19 17.08 19.63
C ALA A 6 18.46 17.31 18.79
N ARG A 7 19.64 17.16 19.41
CA ARG A 7 20.94 17.30 18.71
C ARG A 7 21.15 16.20 17.69
N ALA A 8 20.82 14.96 18.02
CA ALA A 8 20.95 13.82 17.11
C ALA A 8 20.04 13.97 15.87
N LEU A 9 18.79 14.41 16.08
CA LEU A 9 17.82 14.66 15.01
C LEU A 9 18.24 15.82 14.09
N ALA A 10 18.73 16.92 14.66
CA ALA A 10 19.22 18.05 13.87
C ALA A 10 20.44 17.66 13.00
N TRP A 11 21.33 16.83 13.54
CA TRP A 11 22.49 16.29 12.81
C TRP A 11 22.07 15.39 11.66
N THR A 12 21.15 14.45 11.90
CA THR A 12 20.65 13.56 10.85
C THR A 12 19.92 14.35 9.76
N LEU A 13 19.09 15.33 10.11
CA LEU A 13 18.40 16.19 9.15
C LEU A 13 19.37 17.02 8.30
N SER A 14 20.48 17.50 8.88
CA SER A 14 21.49 18.29 8.16
C SER A 14 22.31 17.45 7.18
N LEU A 15 22.47 16.15 7.46
CA LEU A 15 23.09 15.20 6.54
C LEU A 15 22.13 14.76 5.42
N LEU A 16 20.83 14.63 5.73
CA LEU A 16 19.82 14.16 4.77
C LEU A 16 19.33 15.26 3.80
N LEU A 17 19.33 16.52 4.23
CA LEU A 17 18.93 17.65 3.40
C LEU A 17 20.18 18.41 2.97
N PRO A 18 20.74 18.15 1.76
CA PRO A 18 21.80 18.99 1.24
C PRO A 18 21.29 20.42 1.22
N ALA A 19 22.05 21.30 1.88
CA ALA A 19 21.73 22.70 2.09
C ALA A 19 21.08 23.30 0.84
N ARG A 20 19.85 23.79 1.02
CA ARG A 20 18.99 24.44 0.04
C ARG A 20 19.81 25.44 -0.78
N SER A 21 20.37 24.96 -1.89
CA SER A 21 21.19 25.79 -2.76
C SER A 21 20.26 26.78 -3.47
N ARG A 22 20.71 28.02 -3.48
CA ARG A 22 20.00 29.23 -3.88
C ARG A 22 19.28 29.01 -5.20
N HIS A 23 18.02 29.45 -5.28
CA HIS A 23 17.28 29.51 -6.53
C HIS A 23 18.08 30.28 -7.57
N ARG A 24 18.74 29.56 -8.48
CA ARG A 24 19.26 30.09 -9.71
C ARG A 24 18.04 30.27 -10.61
N THR A 25 17.71 31.53 -10.92
CA THR A 25 16.71 31.86 -11.93
C THR A 25 17.24 31.39 -13.28
N THR A 26 16.95 30.14 -13.63
CA THR A 26 17.18 29.61 -14.97
C THR A 26 15.96 29.97 -15.80
N THR A 27 16.16 30.81 -16.83
CA THR A 27 15.20 31.07 -17.91
C THR A 27 14.59 29.76 -18.40
N PRO A 28 13.27 29.64 -18.57
CA PRO A 28 12.68 28.39 -19.04
C PRO A 28 13.07 28.17 -20.51
N ALA A 29 13.96 27.21 -20.75
CA ALA A 29 14.13 26.61 -22.07
C ALA A 29 12.85 25.83 -22.41
N ALA A 30 12.42 25.89 -23.67
CA ALA A 30 11.23 25.21 -24.15
C ALA A 30 11.24 23.72 -23.75
N THR A 31 10.26 23.31 -22.94
CA THR A 31 10.15 21.95 -22.41
C THR A 31 9.76 20.99 -23.52
N THR A 32 10.72 20.25 -24.06
CA THR A 32 10.43 18.91 -24.59
C THR A 32 9.87 18.09 -23.42
N PRO A 33 8.71 17.41 -23.56
CA PRO A 33 8.15 16.65 -22.44
C PRO A 33 9.17 15.59 -22.02
N ALA A 34 9.70 15.74 -20.80
CA ALA A 34 10.59 14.76 -20.21
C ALA A 34 9.82 13.43 -20.04
N PRO A 35 10.48 12.28 -20.22
CA PRO A 35 9.82 11.00 -19.97
C PRO A 35 9.33 10.97 -18.52
N VAL A 36 8.01 10.80 -18.36
CA VAL A 36 7.40 10.71 -17.03
C VAL A 36 7.88 9.41 -16.42
N SER A 37 8.67 9.50 -15.34
CA SER A 37 9.08 8.30 -14.62
C SER A 37 7.82 7.55 -14.16
N PRO A 38 7.73 6.24 -14.39
CA PRO A 38 6.59 5.45 -13.92
C PRO A 38 6.45 5.50 -12.39
N TRP A 39 7.53 5.89 -11.68
CA TRP A 39 7.57 6.08 -10.23
C TRP A 39 7.06 7.45 -9.77
N THR A 40 6.81 8.40 -10.68
CA THR A 40 6.27 9.73 -10.34
C THR A 40 4.80 9.65 -9.98
N ARG A 41 4.08 8.66 -10.53
CA ARG A 41 2.67 8.44 -10.21
C ARG A 41 2.58 7.28 -9.20
N PRO A 42 2.01 7.51 -8.00
CA PRO A 42 1.71 6.40 -7.11
C PRO A 42 0.78 5.41 -7.84
N TRP A 43 0.94 4.12 -7.55
CA TRP A 43 0.14 3.06 -8.17
C TRP A 43 -1.35 3.42 -8.08
N PRO A 44 -2.11 3.31 -9.17
CA PRO A 44 -3.55 3.52 -9.12
C PRO A 44 -4.14 2.43 -8.22
N GLY A 45 -4.58 2.84 -7.04
CA GLY A 45 -5.20 2.00 -6.04
C GLY A 45 -6.45 2.68 -5.49
N PRO A 46 -7.28 1.96 -4.73
CA PRO A 46 -8.41 2.58 -4.08
C PRO A 46 -7.93 3.63 -3.08
N SER A 47 -8.79 4.61 -2.83
CA SER A 47 -8.47 5.62 -1.81
C SER A 47 -8.29 4.94 -0.44
N SER A 48 -7.48 5.55 0.43
CA SER A 48 -7.28 5.05 1.80
C SER A 48 -8.60 4.96 2.58
N ALA A 49 -9.54 5.88 2.33
CA ALA A 49 -10.87 5.86 2.92
C ALA A 49 -11.67 4.63 2.46
N THR A 50 -11.64 4.31 1.16
CA THR A 50 -12.29 3.12 0.59
C THR A 50 -11.73 1.83 1.19
N ALA A 51 -10.39 1.70 1.23
CA ALA A 51 -9.75 0.52 1.81
C ALA A 51 -10.13 0.34 3.29
N ARG A 52 -10.16 1.44 4.05
CA ARG A 52 -10.52 1.39 5.48
C ARG A 52 -11.98 1.00 5.69
N ALA A 53 -12.89 1.45 4.83
CA ALA A 53 -14.30 1.05 4.90
C ALA A 53 -14.46 -0.48 4.76
N ILE A 54 -13.71 -1.11 3.84
CA ILE A 54 -13.74 -2.57 3.66
C ILE A 54 -13.23 -3.29 4.91
N PHE A 55 -12.06 -2.91 5.44
CA PHE A 55 -11.48 -3.61 6.59
C PHE A 55 -12.20 -3.36 7.91
N THR A 56 -12.99 -2.29 8.02
CA THR A 56 -13.74 -1.95 9.25
C THR A 56 -15.24 -2.18 9.14
N ALA A 57 -15.69 -2.80 8.04
CA ALA A 57 -17.08 -3.13 7.75
C ALA A 57 -17.72 -3.88 8.93
N PRO A 58 -18.85 -3.40 9.49
CA PRO A 58 -19.47 -4.00 10.67
C PRO A 58 -19.84 -5.47 10.49
N GLU A 59 -20.14 -5.90 9.26
CA GLU A 59 -20.47 -7.26 8.85
C GLU A 59 -19.33 -8.25 9.16
N THR A 60 -18.09 -7.77 9.18
CA THR A 60 -16.90 -8.62 9.39
C THR A 60 -16.63 -8.97 10.86
N ARG A 61 -17.27 -8.28 11.80
CA ARG A 61 -16.98 -8.41 13.24
C ARG A 61 -17.37 -9.77 13.82
N GLY A 62 -18.34 -10.46 13.21
CA GLY A 62 -18.82 -11.78 13.62
C GLY A 62 -18.28 -12.95 12.78
N LEU A 63 -17.50 -12.67 11.74
CA LEU A 63 -17.00 -13.69 10.82
C LEU A 63 -15.77 -14.39 11.38
N THR A 64 -15.64 -15.69 11.08
CA THR A 64 -14.37 -16.41 11.28
C THR A 64 -13.27 -15.76 10.43
N PRO A 65 -11.99 -15.97 10.76
CA PRO A 65 -10.89 -15.44 9.96
C PRO A 65 -11.02 -15.78 8.46
N GLU A 66 -11.36 -17.02 8.12
CA GLU A 66 -11.47 -17.49 6.73
C GLU A 66 -12.61 -16.81 5.99
N GLN A 67 -13.77 -16.67 6.64
CA GLN A 67 -14.92 -15.97 6.09
C GLN A 67 -14.63 -14.48 5.87
N ARG A 68 -13.85 -13.89 6.78
CA ARG A 68 -13.45 -12.48 6.71
C ARG A 68 -12.50 -12.22 5.54
N GLU A 69 -11.52 -13.10 5.33
CA GLU A 69 -10.63 -13.00 4.18
C GLU A 69 -11.37 -13.17 2.85
N THR A 70 -12.35 -14.09 2.81
CA THR A 70 -13.23 -14.26 1.64
C THR A 70 -14.04 -12.98 1.39
N PHE A 71 -14.60 -12.38 2.44
CA PHE A 71 -15.33 -11.11 2.35
C PHE A 71 -14.45 -9.98 1.79
N TYR A 72 -13.22 -9.85 2.29
CA TYR A 72 -12.27 -8.87 1.76
C TYR A 72 -11.96 -9.13 0.29
N ALA A 73 -11.67 -10.38 -0.08
CA ALA A 73 -11.39 -10.73 -1.46
C ALA A 73 -12.52 -10.32 -2.42
N THR A 74 -13.77 -10.58 -2.03
CA THR A 74 -14.95 -10.16 -2.79
C THR A 74 -15.05 -8.64 -2.90
N ALA A 75 -14.94 -7.91 -1.78
CA ALA A 75 -15.04 -6.45 -1.77
C ALA A 75 -13.95 -5.76 -2.61
N TRP A 76 -12.73 -6.30 -2.60
CA TRP A 76 -11.63 -5.81 -3.45
C TRP A 76 -11.86 -6.16 -4.93
N ALA A 77 -12.40 -7.35 -5.23
CA ALA A 77 -12.73 -7.76 -6.60
C ALA A 77 -13.85 -6.88 -7.21
N GLU A 78 -14.84 -6.49 -6.42
CA GLU A 78 -15.89 -5.53 -6.84
C GLU A 78 -15.32 -4.16 -7.21
N LEU A 79 -14.22 -3.75 -6.56
CA LEU A 79 -13.48 -2.54 -6.91
C LEU A 79 -12.51 -2.73 -8.09
N GLY A 80 -12.44 -3.93 -8.67
CA GLY A 80 -11.55 -4.26 -9.78
C GLY A 80 -10.10 -4.54 -9.37
N TYR A 81 -9.84 -4.82 -8.09
CA TYR A 81 -8.51 -5.09 -7.58
C TYR A 81 -8.37 -6.55 -7.17
N ALA A 82 -7.24 -7.16 -7.53
CA ALA A 82 -6.89 -8.49 -7.05
C ALA A 82 -6.45 -8.41 -5.58
N TYR A 83 -7.09 -9.21 -4.73
CA TYR A 83 -6.73 -9.37 -3.33
C TYR A 83 -6.39 -10.83 -3.05
N SER A 84 -5.08 -11.11 -2.99
CA SER A 84 -4.56 -12.44 -2.68
C SER A 84 -4.48 -12.63 -1.18
N HIS A 85 -5.09 -13.69 -0.69
CA HIS A 85 -4.98 -14.14 0.68
C HIS A 85 -4.76 -15.66 0.67
N ASP A 86 -3.90 -16.13 1.56
CA ASP A 86 -3.69 -17.56 1.77
C ASP A 86 -4.81 -18.07 2.69
N VAL A 87 -5.86 -18.66 2.11
CA VAL A 87 -6.76 -19.49 2.93
C VAL A 87 -5.98 -20.74 3.28
N ALA A 88 -5.58 -20.88 4.54
CA ALA A 88 -5.15 -22.16 5.07
C ALA A 88 -6.37 -23.09 5.08
N ILE A 89 -6.62 -23.79 3.97
CA ILE A 89 -7.68 -24.80 3.91
C ILE A 89 -7.19 -25.99 4.76
N SER A 90 -7.48 -26.00 6.05
CA SER A 90 -7.02 -27.04 6.97
C SER A 90 -7.72 -28.39 6.78
N ASP A 91 -8.79 -28.47 5.97
CA ASP A 91 -9.60 -29.68 5.78
C ASP A 91 -9.99 -29.90 4.31
N VAL A 92 -9.02 -29.96 3.39
CA VAL A 92 -9.27 -30.64 2.10
C VAL A 92 -9.11 -32.13 2.32
N HIS A 93 -10.19 -32.81 2.72
CA HIS A 93 -10.27 -34.26 2.54
C HIS A 93 -10.25 -34.55 1.04
N HIS A 94 -9.08 -34.93 0.51
CA HIS A 94 -8.96 -35.46 -0.83
C HIS A 94 -9.79 -36.74 -0.95
N VAL A 95 -10.99 -36.65 -1.53
CA VAL A 95 -11.77 -37.81 -1.94
C VAL A 95 -11.18 -38.33 -3.25
N THR A 96 -10.29 -39.31 -3.14
CA THR A 96 -9.82 -40.08 -4.29
C THR A 96 -10.90 -41.11 -4.65
N THR A 97 -11.76 -40.79 -5.61
CA THR A 97 -12.61 -41.82 -6.24
C THR A 97 -11.75 -42.67 -7.15
N ALA A 98 -11.51 -43.93 -6.76
CA ALA A 98 -10.94 -44.95 -7.63
C ALA A 98 -11.97 -45.27 -8.74
N VAL A 99 -11.60 -44.98 -9.98
CA VAL A 99 -12.32 -45.47 -11.15
C VAL A 99 -11.82 -46.89 -11.42
N ALA A 100 -12.76 -47.84 -11.44
CA ALA A 100 -12.53 -49.27 -11.67
C ALA A 100 -12.33 -49.60 -13.15
#